data_AF-A0A1H0N093-F1
#
_entry.id   AF-A0A1H0N093-F1
#
_cell.length_a   1.000
_cell.length_b   1.000
_cell.length_c   1.000
_cell.angle_alpha   90.00
_cell.angle_beta   90.00
_cell.angle_gamma   90.00
#
_symmetry.space_group_name_H-M   'P 1'
#
loop_
_entity.id
_entity.type
_entity.pdbx_description
1 polymer ?
#
loop_
_entity_poly.entity_id
_entity_poly.type
_entity_poly.pdbx_seq_one_letter_code
_entity_poly.pdbx_strand_id
1 'polypeptide(L)' 'MSGICEPITEGISIANETGGIFIYLKPGDEWDFKPDKKHGDRLLVRNGYDIAISMTVKQFYETFKITKRKEAIA' A
#
# COMPACT_ATOMS: atom_id res chain seq x y z
N MET A 1 -5.20 -11.38 4.04
CA MET A 1 -5.65 -10.22 4.85
C MET A 1 -5.94 -9.06 3.92
N SER A 2 -7.07 -8.37 4.11
CA SER A 2 -7.41 -7.13 3.40
C SER A 2 -8.01 -6.11 4.37
N GLY A 3 -8.09 -4.85 3.97
CA GLY A 3 -8.57 -3.81 4.85
C GLY A 3 -8.38 -2.40 4.30
N ILE A 4 -8.56 -1.43 5.20
CA ILE A 4 -8.25 -0.02 4.99
C ILE A 4 -6.98 0.32 5.77
N CYS A 5 -6.11 1.10 5.16
CA CYS A 5 -4.90 1.63 5.76
C CYS A 5 -4.74 3.12 5.45
N GLU A 6 -3.88 3.77 6.22
CA GLU A 6 -3.56 5.19 6.08
C GLU A 6 -2.03 5.35 6.02
N PRO A 7 -1.48 6.22 5.14
CA PRO A 7 -0.06 6.52 5.14
C PRO A 7 0.41 7.06 6.49
N ILE A 8 1.58 6.63 6.96
CA ILE A 8 2.24 7.20 8.14
C ILE A 8 3.36 8.19 7.78
N THR A 9 3.71 8.29 6.50
CA THR A 9 4.69 9.25 5.97
C THR A 9 4.08 10.08 4.86
N GLU A 10 4.65 11.26 4.61
CA GLU A 10 4.34 12.06 3.43
C GLU A 10 5.18 11.60 2.24
N GLY A 11 4.50 11.02 1.26
CA GLY A 11 5.10 10.51 0.03
C GLY A 11 6.07 9.33 0.20
N ILE A 12 6.35 8.68 -0.92
CA ILE A 12 7.44 7.72 -1.09
C ILE A 12 8.12 7.95 -2.44
N SER A 13 9.44 7.73 -2.48
CA SER A 13 10.23 7.72 -3.71
C SER A 13 10.76 6.32 -3.97
N ILE A 14 10.46 5.77 -5.13
CA ILE A 14 11.03 4.50 -5.59
C ILE A 14 11.91 4.84 -6.79
N ALA A 15 13.23 4.74 -6.61
CA ALA A 15 14.20 4.98 -7.67
C ALA A 15 14.95 3.69 -8.02
N ASN A 16 15.26 3.51 -9.30
CA ASN A 16 16.18 2.52 -9.81
C ASN A 16 17.19 3.18 -10.75
N GLU A 17 18.06 2.39 -11.38
CA GLU A 17 19.10 2.87 -12.28
C GLU A 17 18.57 3.52 -13.58
N THR A 18 17.30 3.30 -13.93
CA THR A 18 16.67 3.83 -15.15
C THR A 18 15.71 4.98 -14.91
N GLY A 19 15.43 5.34 -13.66
CA GLY A 19 14.56 6.45 -13.30
C GLY A 19 13.93 6.30 -11.91
N GLY A 20 12.92 7.12 -11.63
CA GLY A 20 12.22 7.05 -10.35
C GLY A 20 10.76 7.43 -10.46
N ILE A 21 9.95 6.85 -9.57
CA ILE A 21 8.55 7.18 -9.36
C ILE A 21 8.43 7.84 -8.00
N PHE A 22 7.81 9.02 -7.96
CA PHE A 22 7.42 9.69 -6.74
C PHE A 22 5.92 9.53 -6.58
N ILE A 23 5.50 8.99 -5.44
CA ILE A 23 4.09 8.86 -5.09
C ILE A 23 3.85 9.77 -3.92
N TYR A 24 2.98 10.76 -4.09
CA TYR A 24 2.56 11.62 -3.00
C TYR A 24 1.51 10.89 -2.17
N LEU A 25 1.87 10.56 -0.93
CA LEU A 25 0.99 9.98 0.07
C LEU A 25 0.69 11.08 1.06
N LYS A 26 -0.60 11.31 1.34
CA LYS A 26 -1.02 12.30 2.33
C LYS A 26 -1.53 11.57 3.57
N PRO A 27 -0.95 11.80 4.76
CA PRO A 27 -1.49 11.28 6.00
C PRO A 27 -2.96 11.69 6.17
N GLY A 28 -3.78 10.77 6.66
CA GLY A 28 -5.24 10.90 6.70
C GLY A 28 -5.97 10.38 5.46
N ASP A 29 -5.30 10.14 4.33
CA ASP A 29 -5.95 9.51 3.16
C ASP A 29 -6.18 8.02 3.42
N GLU A 30 -7.38 7.53 3.07
CA GLU A 30 -7.71 6.11 3.15
C GLU A 30 -7.31 5.34 1.89
N TRP A 31 -6.66 4.19 2.08
CA TRP A 31 -6.24 3.29 1.03
C TRP A 31 -6.76 1.88 1.31
N ASP A 32 -7.21 1.18 0.27
CA ASP A 32 -7.52 -0.25 0.36
C ASP A 32 -6.25 -1.07 0.18
N PHE A 33 -6.07 -2.13 0.99
CA PHE A 33 -5.01 -3.12 0.76
C PHE A 33 -5.57 -4.54 0.72
N LYS A 34 -4.89 -5.39 -0.06
CA LYS A 34 -5.20 -6.82 -0.19
C LYS A 34 -3.95 -7.62 -0.58
N PRO A 35 -3.94 -8.96 -0.45
CA PRO A 35 -2.81 -9.77 -0.89
C PRO A 35 -2.61 -9.62 -2.39
N ASP A 36 -1.35 -9.51 -2.82
CA ASP A 36 -1.02 -9.55 -4.24
C ASP A 36 -1.09 -11.01 -4.72
N LYS A 37 -2.06 -11.32 -5.60
CA LYS A 37 -2.26 -12.68 -6.12
C LYS A 37 -1.07 -13.19 -6.93
N LYS A 38 -0.23 -12.31 -7.45
CA LYS A 38 0.96 -12.67 -8.24
C LYS A 38 2.20 -12.89 -7.36
N HIS A 39 2.22 -12.31 -6.16
CA HIS A 39 3.38 -12.28 -5.29
C HIS A 39 2.99 -12.55 -3.84
N GLY A 40 3.29 -13.76 -3.34
CA GLY A 40 2.81 -14.24 -2.05
C GLY A 40 3.31 -13.49 -0.81
N ASP A 41 4.37 -12.70 -0.94
CA ASP A 41 5.01 -11.90 0.10
C ASP A 41 4.66 -10.40 0.03
N ARG A 42 3.69 -10.03 -0.82
CA ARG A 42 3.34 -8.64 -1.11
C ARG A 42 1.88 -8.31 -0.85
N LEU A 43 1.64 -7.03 -0.59
CA LEU A 43 0.32 -6.43 -0.55
C LEU A 43 0.16 -5.47 -1.71
N LEU A 44 -1.01 -5.50 -2.33
CA LEU A 44 -1.46 -4.52 -3.28
C LEU A 44 -2.27 -3.46 -2.55
N VAL A 45 -1.75 -2.23 -2.54
CA VAL A 45 -2.34 -1.05 -1.90
C VAL A 45 -2.91 -0.14 -2.99
N ARG A 46 -4.12 0.39 -2.80
CA ARG A 46 -4.85 1.15 -3.82
C ARG A 46 -5.55 2.37 -3.23
N ASN A 47 -5.52 3.47 -3.97
CA ASN A 47 -6.38 4.63 -3.72
C ASN A 47 -7.34 4.75 -4.90
N GLY A 48 -8.59 4.35 -4.70
CA GLY A 48 -9.59 4.29 -5.75
C GLY A 48 -9.14 3.45 -6.96
N TYR A 49 -9.34 4.01 -8.16
CA TYR A 49 -8.95 3.40 -9.43
C TYR A 49 -7.65 3.98 -10.02
N ASP A 50 -7.11 5.05 -9.43
CA ASP A 50 -6.06 5.86 -10.05
C ASP A 50 -4.66 5.30 -9.78
N ILE A 51 -4.41 4.78 -8.57
CA ILE A 51 -3.07 4.36 -8.14
C ILE A 51 -3.14 2.98 -7.48
N ALA A 52 -2.25 2.09 -7.91
CA ALA A 52 -2.03 0.79 -7.30
C ALA A 52 -0.53 0.51 -7.09
N ILE A 53 -0.15 0.13 -5.88
CA ILE A 53 1.25 -0.11 -5.49
C ILE A 53 1.36 -1.53 -4.96
N SER A 54 2.25 -2.34 -5.57
CA SER A 54 2.61 -3.66 -5.04
C SER A 54 3.92 -3.57 -4.25
N MET A 55 3.84 -3.77 -2.94
CA MET A 55 4.97 -3.65 -2.03
C MET A 55 5.05 -4.85 -1.11
N THR A 56 6.26 -5.16 -0.66
CA THR A 56 6.46 -6.25 0.32
C THR A 56 5.69 -5.96 1.60
N VAL A 57 5.30 -7.02 2.33
CA VAL A 57 4.62 -6.87 3.62
C VAL A 57 5.41 -5.99 4.60
N LYS A 58 6.75 -6.05 4.57
CA LYS A 58 7.61 -5.17 5.37
C LYS A 58 7.45 -3.71 4.99
N GLN A 59 7.65 -3.38 3.71
CA GLN A 59 7.49 -1.99 3.20
C GLN A 59 6.11 -1.43 3.48
N PHE A 60 5.07 -2.27 3.39
CA PHE A 60 3.72 -1.89 3.74
C PHE A 60 3.62 -1.37 5.17
N TYR A 61 4.14 -2.12 6.16
CA TYR A 61 4.08 -1.68 7.56
C TYR A 61 5.05 -0.54 7.89
N GLU A 62 6.07 -0.30 7.07
CA GLU A 62 6.93 0.89 7.16
C GLU A 62 6.26 2.15 6.58
N THR A 63 5.26 1.99 5.70
CA THR A 63 4.62 3.10 4.96
C THR A 63 3.20 3.38 5.42
N PHE A 64 2.46 2.36 5.88
CA PHE A 64 1.05 2.43 6.21
C PHE A 64 0.75 1.85 7.59
N LYS A 65 -0.23 2.43 8.28
CA LYS A 65 -0.90 1.82 9.43
C LYS A 65 -2.25 1.25 9.00
N ILE A 66 -2.60 0.07 9.48
CA ILE A 66 -3.93 -0.51 9.25
C ILE A 66 -4.94 0.23 10.13
N THR A 67 -5.98 0.79 9.52
CA THR A 67 -7.07 1.48 10.23
C THR A 67 -8.28 0.56 10.42
N LYS A 68 -8.53 -0.34 9.46
CA LYS A 68 -9.62 -1.33 9.54
C LYS A 68 -9.23 -2.64 8.89
N ARG A 69 -9.45 -3.76 9.57
CA ARG A 69 -9.34 -5.09 8.97
C ARG A 69 -10.69 -5.48 8.38
N LYS A 70 -10.71 -5.98 7.14
CA LYS A 70 -11.85 -6.71 6.59
C LYS A 70 -11.65 -8.17 7.02
N GLU A 71 -12.55 -8.69 7.84
CA GLU A 71 -12.53 -10.10 8.19
C GLU A 71 -12.64 -10.93 6.91
N ALA A 72 -11.87 -12.01 6.83
CA ALA A 72 -12.10 -12.99 5.78
C ALA A 72 -13.49 -13.55 6.03
N ILE A 73 -14.41 -13.35 5.09
CA ILE A 73 -15.67 -14.10 5.09
C ILE A 73 -15.25 -15.57 5.02
N ALA A 74 -15.54 -16.30 6.09
CA ALA A 74 -15.25 -17.72 6.24
C ALA A 74 -15.99 -18.55 5.19
#